data_AF-A0A259RRJ6-F1
#
_entry.id   AF-A0A259RRJ6-F1
#
_cell.length_a   1.000
_cell.length_b   1.000
_cell.length_c   1.000
_cell.angle_alpha   90.00
_cell.angle_beta   90.00
_cell.angle_gamma   90.00
#
_symmetry.space_group_name_H-M   'P 1'
#
loop_
_entity.id
_entity.type
_entity.pdbx_description
1 polymer ?
#
loop_
_entity_poly.entity_id
_entity_poly.type
_entity_poly.pdbx_seq_one_letter_code
_entity_poly.pdbx_strand_id
1 'polypeptide(L)'
;MSQVIRISDTLYDRLKSHAKGFEKPANVIEKILNTYEVNGFEPIQDIEETKEATKLDIDYSGLSEEAFKKELIRKKYCMVTRHYTNGSHDTKRWKAEKFTSESSVSGNLRSGLLRGWQKKGIFKAELFF
;
A
#
# COMPACT_ATOMS: atom_id res chain seq x y z
N MET A 1 -18.21 21.20 30.18
CA MET A 1 -17.62 20.07 30.94
C MET A 1 -16.33 19.67 30.24
N SER A 2 -15.21 19.63 30.97
CA SER A 2 -13.93 19.15 30.43
C SER A 2 -13.95 17.63 30.30
N GLN A 3 -13.55 17.09 29.14
CA GLN A 3 -13.40 15.65 28.94
C GLN A 3 -12.11 15.17 29.60
N VAL A 4 -12.19 14.08 30.37
CA VAL A 4 -11.02 13.45 30.99
C VAL A 4 -10.63 12.24 30.17
N ILE A 5 -9.50 12.32 29.47
CA ILE A 5 -8.92 11.20 28.72
C ILE A 5 -7.90 10.51 29.60
N ARG A 6 -8.11 9.21 29.87
CA ARG A 6 -7.16 8.38 30.61
C ARG A 6 -6.29 7.61 29.62
N ILE A 7 -4.98 7.72 29.77
CA ILE A 7 -3.99 6.98 28.98
C ILE A 7 -2.95 6.36 29.92
N SER A 8 -2.23 5.35 29.45
CA SER A 8 -1.12 4.78 30.23
C SER A 8 0.07 5.75 30.28
N ASP A 9 0.86 5.66 31.35
CA ASP A 9 2.09 6.46 31.51
C ASP A 9 3.06 6.22 30.35
N THR A 10 3.16 4.96 29.90
CA THR A 10 3.98 4.57 28.75
C THR A 10 3.58 5.26 27.45
N LEU A 11 2.28 5.47 27.23
CA LEU A 11 1.78 6.18 26.05
C LEU A 11 2.05 7.67 26.16
N TYR A 12 1.84 8.23 27.36
CA TYR A 12 2.12 9.65 27.64
C TYR A 12 3.60 10.00 27.45
N ASP A 13 4.52 9.18 27.96
CA ASP A 13 5.96 9.41 27.83
C ASP A 13 6.42 9.35 26.38
N ARG A 14 5.87 8.42 25.59
CA ARG A 14 6.09 8.37 24.14
C ARG A 14 5.63 9.66 23.47
N LEU A 15 4.41 10.12 23.74
CA LEU A 15 3.90 11.39 23.21
C LEU A 15 4.81 12.57 23.58
N LYS A 16 5.23 12.63 24.85
CA LYS A 16 6.16 13.66 25.37
C LYS A 16 7.50 13.64 24.65
N SER A 17 8.04 12.49 24.27
CA SER A 17 9.34 12.39 23.58
C SER A 17 9.37 13.07 22.20
N HIS A 18 8.24 13.06 21.50
CA HIS A 18 8.08 13.75 20.21
C HIS A 18 7.91 15.27 20.39
N ALA A 19 7.80 15.71 21.63
CA ALA A 19 7.40 17.04 22.02
C ALA A 19 8.55 17.70 22.83
N LYS A 20 9.49 18.40 22.16
CA LYS A 20 10.51 19.22 22.84
C LYS A 20 9.92 20.53 23.38
N GLY A 21 10.05 20.78 24.69
CA GLY A 21 9.81 22.09 25.34
C GLY A 21 8.37 22.36 25.79
N PHE A 22 7.69 21.39 26.40
CA PHE A 22 6.27 21.51 26.75
C PHE A 22 5.98 21.56 28.24
N GLU A 23 5.00 22.39 28.60
CA GLU A 23 4.57 22.59 29.99
C GLU A 23 3.25 21.87 30.34
N LYS A 24 2.40 21.51 29.35
CA LYS A 24 1.07 20.91 29.59
C LYS A 24 0.71 19.79 28.60
N PRO A 25 -0.06 18.76 29.01
CA PRO A 25 -0.51 17.66 28.14
C PRO A 25 -1.29 18.10 26.89
N ALA A 26 -2.13 19.13 27.02
CA ALA A 26 -2.93 19.65 25.90
C ALA A 26 -2.06 20.14 24.74
N ASN A 27 -0.95 20.81 25.05
CA ASN A 27 -0.03 21.35 24.06
C ASN A 27 0.68 20.23 23.27
N VAL A 28 0.90 19.06 23.89
CA VAL A 28 1.47 17.88 23.21
C VAL A 28 0.51 17.38 22.13
N ILE A 29 -0.78 17.27 22.47
CA ILE A 29 -1.84 16.86 21.52
C ILE A 29 -1.94 17.87 20.37
N GLU A 30 -1.92 19.16 20.69
CA GLU A 30 -2.03 20.24 19.70
C GLU A 30 -0.83 20.29 18.74
N LYS A 31 0.42 20.16 19.21
CA LYS A 31 1.57 20.13 18.30
C LYS A 31 1.60 18.88 17.44
N ILE A 32 1.15 17.74 17.96
CA ILE A 32 0.95 16.52 17.18
C ILE A 32 -0.04 16.82 16.06
N LEU A 33 -1.25 17.27 16.38
CA LEU A 33 -2.26 17.67 15.38
C LEU A 33 -1.68 18.63 14.34
N ASN A 34 -1.04 19.72 14.76
CA ASN A 34 -0.44 20.69 13.83
C ASN A 34 0.66 20.06 12.95
N THR A 35 1.49 19.17 13.51
CA THR A 35 2.53 18.47 12.75
C THR A 35 1.90 17.54 11.72
N TYR A 36 0.81 16.87 12.07
CA TYR A 36 0.10 15.95 11.18
C TYR A 36 -0.74 16.69 10.12
N GLU A 37 -1.40 17.79 10.45
CA GLU A 37 -2.18 18.62 9.53
C GLU A 37 -1.31 19.30 8.47
N VAL A 38 -0.12 19.79 8.85
CA VAL A 38 0.84 20.42 7.92
C VAL A 38 1.44 19.40 6.93
N ASN A 39 1.61 18.15 7.36
CA ASN A 39 2.21 17.10 6.53
C ASN A 39 1.19 16.32 5.68
N GLY A 40 -0.11 16.62 5.82
CA GLY A 40 -1.20 15.88 5.17
C GLY A 40 -1.53 14.57 5.88
N PHE A 41 -2.82 14.26 5.95
CA PHE A 41 -3.33 13.06 6.61
C PHE A 41 -3.94 12.10 5.58
N GLU A 42 -3.49 10.86 5.60
CA GLU A 42 -4.41 9.73 5.44
C GLU A 42 -4.52 9.04 6.79
N PRO A 43 -5.73 8.72 7.28
CA PRO A 43 -5.87 7.92 8.47
C PRO A 43 -5.08 6.64 8.25
N ILE A 44 -4.22 6.32 9.22
CA ILE A 44 -3.80 4.95 9.42
C ILE A 44 -5.11 4.24 9.79
N GLN A 45 -5.83 3.76 8.77
CA GLN A 45 -6.81 2.71 8.94
C GLN A 45 -6.09 1.66 9.75
N ASP A 46 -6.66 1.21 10.87
CA ASP A 46 -6.17 0.03 11.57
C ASP A 46 -5.83 -0.97 10.47
N ILE A 47 -4.53 -1.21 10.23
CA ILE A 47 -4.12 -2.06 9.12
C ILE A 47 -4.52 -3.43 9.61
N GLU A 48 -5.77 -3.82 9.34
CA GLU A 48 -6.22 -5.17 9.59
C GLU A 48 -5.19 -6.06 8.92
N GLU A 49 -4.69 -7.04 9.67
CA GLU A 49 -3.72 -7.98 9.11
C GLU A 49 -4.31 -8.56 7.82
N THR A 50 -3.51 -8.55 6.75
CA THR A 50 -3.94 -9.12 5.48
C THR A 50 -4.25 -10.60 5.68
N LYS A 51 -5.53 -10.97 5.53
CA LYS A 51 -5.96 -12.37 5.50
C LYS A 51 -5.56 -13.01 4.18
N GLU A 52 -5.38 -14.33 4.16
CA GLU A 52 -5.05 -15.03 2.93
C GLU A 52 -6.13 -14.83 1.85
N ALA A 53 -5.71 -14.54 0.62
CA ALA A 53 -6.62 -14.38 -0.51
C ALA A 53 -6.98 -15.73 -1.12
N THR A 54 -8.26 -15.96 -1.42
CA THR A 54 -8.74 -17.23 -2.03
C THR A 54 -8.64 -17.24 -3.55
N LYS A 55 -8.60 -16.06 -4.18
CA LYS A 55 -8.50 -15.88 -5.63
C LYS A 55 -7.61 -14.69 -5.96
N LEU A 56 -7.01 -14.73 -7.14
CA LEU A 56 -6.24 -13.62 -7.70
C LEU A 56 -6.83 -13.25 -9.07
N ASP A 57 -7.36 -12.04 -9.15
CA ASP A 57 -7.81 -11.42 -10.39
C ASP A 57 -6.69 -10.56 -11.00
N ILE A 58 -6.54 -10.59 -12.32
CA ILE A 58 -5.53 -9.81 -13.05
C ILE A 58 -6.23 -9.03 -14.16
N ASP A 59 -6.28 -7.71 -14.00
CA ASP A 59 -6.85 -6.78 -14.98
C ASP A 59 -5.73 -6.16 -15.83
N TYR A 60 -5.85 -6.31 -17.14
CA TYR A 60 -4.90 -5.80 -18.13
C TYR A 60 -5.34 -4.43 -18.71
N SER A 61 -5.95 -3.57 -17.89
CA SER A 61 -6.53 -2.28 -18.32
C SER A 61 -7.59 -2.43 -19.41
N GLY A 62 -8.45 -3.44 -19.30
CA GLY A 62 -9.49 -3.72 -20.30
C GLY A 62 -8.96 -4.26 -21.64
N LEU A 63 -7.66 -4.58 -21.75
CA LEU A 63 -7.09 -5.28 -22.91
C LEU A 63 -7.18 -6.81 -22.73
N SER A 64 -7.08 -7.55 -23.83
CA SER A 64 -6.74 -8.98 -23.74
C SER A 64 -5.29 -9.15 -23.29
N GLU A 65 -4.94 -10.31 -22.71
CA GLU A 65 -3.57 -10.59 -22.29
C GLU A 65 -2.59 -10.49 -23.49
N GLU A 66 -2.99 -10.92 -24.68
CA GLU A 66 -2.17 -10.85 -25.90
C GLU A 66 -1.93 -9.40 -26.36
N ALA A 67 -2.96 -8.56 -26.29
CA ALA A 67 -2.85 -7.14 -26.65
C ALA A 67 -1.95 -6.41 -25.64
N PHE A 68 -2.16 -6.65 -24.34
CA PHE A 68 -1.30 -6.11 -23.28
C PHE A 68 0.15 -6.56 -23.45
N LYS A 69 0.37 -7.83 -23.79
CA LYS A 69 1.70 -8.40 -24.04
C LYS A 69 2.45 -7.65 -25.13
N LYS A 70 1.78 -7.34 -26.25
CA LYS A 70 2.39 -6.56 -27.35
C LYS A 70 2.83 -5.18 -26.89
N GLU A 71 1.99 -4.49 -26.13
CA GLU A 71 2.34 -3.18 -25.56
C GLU A 71 3.46 -3.26 -24.54
N LEU A 72 3.51 -4.31 -23.72
CA LEU A 72 4.58 -4.53 -22.73
C LEU A 72 5.93 -4.75 -23.40
N ILE A 73 5.97 -5.52 -24.50
CA ILE A 73 7.18 -5.72 -25.30
C ILE A 73 7.63 -4.40 -25.93
N ARG A 74 6.70 -3.56 -26.37
CA ARG A 74 7.00 -2.26 -27.00
C ARG A 74 7.51 -1.23 -26.00
N LYS A 75 6.81 -1.06 -24.87
CA LYS A 75 7.14 -0.06 -23.84
C LYS A 75 8.23 -0.49 -22.88
N LYS A 76 8.45 -1.80 -22.72
CA LYS A 76 9.43 -2.43 -21.81
C LYS A 76 9.22 -2.12 -20.31
N TYR A 77 8.08 -1.54 -19.94
CA TYR A 77 7.64 -1.41 -18.56
C TYR A 77 6.13 -1.24 -18.48
N CYS A 78 5.55 -1.44 -17.30
CA CYS A 78 4.20 -1.03 -16.94
C CYS A 78 4.14 -0.71 -15.43
N MET A 79 3.02 -0.17 -14.96
CA MET A 79 2.68 -0.05 -13.55
C MET A 79 1.77 -1.23 -13.15
N VAL A 80 1.89 -1.66 -11.90
CA VAL A 80 1.11 -2.76 -11.32
C VAL A 80 0.59 -2.31 -9.97
N THR A 81 -0.72 -2.10 -9.86
CA THR A 81 -1.41 -1.89 -8.58
C THR A 81 -1.79 -3.25 -8.01
N ARG A 82 -1.46 -3.48 -6.73
CA ARG A 82 -1.80 -4.70 -5.99
C ARG A 82 -2.80 -4.32 -4.92
N HIS A 83 -3.95 -4.98 -4.91
CA HIS A 83 -5.01 -4.77 -3.94
C HIS A 83 -5.01 -5.89 -2.90
N TYR A 84 -5.07 -5.51 -1.63
CA TYR A 84 -4.96 -6.40 -0.50
C TYR A 84 -6.31 -6.62 0.20
N THR A 85 -6.47 -7.78 0.84
CA THR A 85 -7.69 -8.17 1.56
C THR A 85 -8.08 -7.24 2.70
N ASN A 86 -7.16 -6.44 3.21
CA ASN A 86 -7.41 -5.42 4.22
C ASN A 86 -7.82 -4.05 3.65
N GLY A 87 -8.08 -3.97 2.34
CA GLY A 87 -8.47 -2.73 1.67
C GLY A 87 -7.32 -1.82 1.24
N SER A 88 -6.09 -2.10 1.69
CA SER A 88 -4.91 -1.36 1.24
C SER A 88 -4.54 -1.73 -0.20
N HIS A 89 -3.75 -0.86 -0.84
CA HIS A 89 -3.18 -1.13 -2.15
C HIS A 89 -1.79 -0.49 -2.28
N ASP A 90 -0.96 -1.03 -3.18
CA ASP A 90 0.28 -0.37 -3.57
C ASP A 90 0.54 -0.48 -5.07
N THR A 91 1.21 0.52 -5.61
CA THR A 91 1.54 0.59 -7.03
C THR A 91 3.05 0.47 -7.23
N LYS A 92 3.49 -0.47 -8.06
CA LYS A 92 4.90 -0.68 -8.41
C LYS A 92 5.14 -0.65 -9.90
N ARG A 93 6.26 -0.07 -10.31
CA ARG A 93 6.74 -0.15 -11.69
C ARG A 93 7.35 -1.52 -11.96
N TRP A 94 6.81 -2.24 -12.92
CA TRP A 94 7.40 -3.47 -13.46
C TRP A 94 8.29 -3.14 -14.66
N LYS A 95 9.59 -3.36 -14.53
CA LYS A 95 10.54 -3.28 -15.63
C LYS A 95 10.57 -4.62 -16.39
N ALA A 96 10.24 -4.58 -17.68
CA ALA A 96 10.08 -5.73 -18.55
C ALA A 96 11.08 -5.70 -19.72
N GLU A 97 12.31 -5.25 -19.46
CA GLU A 97 13.36 -5.06 -20.49
C GLU A 97 13.65 -6.34 -21.28
N LYS A 98 13.73 -7.48 -20.58
CA LYS A 98 14.00 -8.81 -21.14
C LYS A 98 12.74 -9.56 -21.59
N PHE A 99 11.57 -8.93 -21.54
CA PHE A 99 10.31 -9.58 -21.87
C PHE A 99 10.16 -9.73 -23.40
N THR A 100 9.81 -10.94 -23.84
CA THR A 100 9.72 -11.35 -25.27
C THR A 100 8.35 -11.90 -25.65
N SER A 101 8.16 -12.23 -26.93
CA SER A 101 6.97 -12.87 -27.49
C SER A 101 6.68 -14.26 -26.90
N GLU A 102 7.67 -14.93 -26.34
CA GLU A 102 7.57 -16.26 -25.73
C GLU A 102 7.28 -16.16 -24.22
N SER A 103 7.51 -14.98 -23.63
CA SER A 103 7.30 -14.75 -22.20
C SER A 103 5.81 -14.76 -21.84
N SER A 104 5.43 -15.37 -20.70
CA SER A 104 4.06 -15.29 -20.17
C SER A 104 3.90 -14.07 -19.25
N VAL A 105 2.86 -13.25 -19.46
CA VAL A 105 2.60 -12.08 -18.59
C VAL A 105 2.21 -12.57 -17.20
N SER A 106 1.18 -13.42 -17.11
CA SER A 106 0.73 -14.03 -15.85
C SER A 106 1.85 -14.80 -15.12
N GLY A 107 2.65 -15.57 -15.85
CA GLY A 107 3.77 -16.33 -15.29
C GLY A 107 4.84 -15.44 -14.64
N ASN A 108 5.26 -14.37 -15.33
CA ASN A 108 6.25 -13.43 -14.79
C ASN A 108 5.71 -12.63 -13.59
N LEU A 109 4.43 -12.27 -13.60
CA LEU A 109 3.81 -11.61 -12.45
C LEU A 109 3.81 -12.52 -11.22
N ARG A 110 3.41 -13.79 -11.38
CA ARG A 110 3.32 -14.77 -10.29
C ARG A 110 4.68 -15.22 -9.75
N SER A 111 5.74 -15.18 -10.55
CA SER A 111 7.11 -15.41 -10.09
C SER A 111 7.77 -14.15 -9.51
N GLY A 112 7.25 -12.96 -9.82
CA GLY A 112 7.76 -11.65 -9.38
C GLY A 112 6.83 -10.91 -8.42
N LEU A 113 6.17 -9.85 -8.91
CA LEU A 113 5.42 -8.89 -8.08
C LEU A 113 4.22 -9.50 -7.32
N LEU A 114 3.66 -10.58 -7.84
CA LEU A 114 2.55 -11.36 -7.25
C LEU A 114 3.04 -12.67 -6.62
N ARG A 115 4.35 -12.82 -6.38
CA ARG A 115 4.89 -14.01 -5.72
C ARG A 115 4.35 -14.16 -4.31
N GLY A 116 3.74 -15.31 -4.04
CA GLY A 116 3.12 -15.62 -2.76
C GLY A 116 1.85 -14.80 -2.49
N TRP A 117 1.15 -14.36 -3.54
CA TRP A 117 -0.04 -13.51 -3.46
C TRP A 117 -1.06 -13.99 -2.42
N GLN A 118 -1.32 -15.30 -2.33
CA GLN A 118 -2.28 -15.88 -1.41
C GLN A 118 -1.96 -15.53 0.04
N LYS A 119 -0.75 -15.86 0.51
CA LYS A 119 -0.30 -15.57 1.89
C LYS A 119 -0.16 -14.08 2.19
N LYS A 120 0.11 -13.28 1.15
CA LYS A 120 0.20 -11.82 1.26
C LYS A 120 -1.18 -11.15 1.22
N GLY A 121 -2.27 -11.90 1.03
CA GLY A 121 -3.60 -11.35 0.90
C GLY A 121 -3.82 -10.51 -0.36
N ILE A 122 -3.04 -10.70 -1.43
CA ILE A 122 -3.24 -9.97 -2.69
C ILE A 122 -4.37 -10.66 -3.46
N PHE A 123 -5.51 -10.00 -3.64
CA PHE A 123 -6.66 -10.60 -4.33
C PHE A 123 -6.89 -10.05 -5.76
N LYS A 124 -6.34 -8.88 -6.08
CA LYS A 124 -6.42 -8.28 -7.41
C LYS A 124 -5.11 -7.57 -7.77
N ALA A 125 -4.73 -7.66 -9.05
CA ALA A 125 -3.67 -6.88 -9.65
C ALA A 125 -4.20 -6.13 -10.88
N GLU A 126 -3.95 -4.83 -10.96
CA GLU A 126 -4.31 -3.99 -12.11
C GLU A 126 -3.03 -3.54 -12.81
N LEU A 127 -2.94 -3.78 -14.11
CA LEU A 127 -1.78 -3.43 -14.92
C LEU A 127 -2.14 -2.33 -15.91
N PHE A 128 -1.37 -1.25 -15.91
CA PHE A 128 -1.54 -0.11 -16.82
C PHE A 128 -0.17 0.45 -17.24
N PHE A 129 -0.12 1.24 -18.30
CA PHE A 129 1.13 1.77 -18.86
C PHE A 129 1.35 3.24 -18.60
#